data_AF-A0A7Z0EKJ0-F1
#
_entry.id   AF-A0A7Z0EKJ0-F1
#
_cell.length_a   1.000
_cell.length_b   1.000
_cell.length_c   1.000
_cell.angle_alpha   90.00
_cell.angle_beta   90.00
_cell.angle_gamma   90.00
#
_symmetry.space_group_name_H-M   'P 1'
#
loop_
_entity.id
_entity.type
_entity.pdbx_description
1 polymer ?
#
loop_
_entity_poly.entity_id
_entity_poly.type
_entity_poly.pdbx_seq_one_letter_code
_entity_poly.pdbx_strand_id
1 'polypeptide(L)'
;MTVSTLLAHFGVNVPRYVTMNGEIVFNNVVPESGGGYFHSTHGRVTAVPDHTFHGGPEEADSELSGPARWWDDEVQIMRHVEAMKKAFPNFAYLPASDDLNPCWIGDINTGRGKFRVGVVLRSDKKIPSVTLLNSRRLGAHAGRRWQRSPHLYDNNNPCVASCDDWDPEDHTVATATAWAAHWLAAYTEWRISRKWPVEGCQTVAT
;
A
#
# COMPACT_ATOMS: atom_id res chain seq x y z
N MET A 1 -4.32 4.93 17.66
CA MET A 1 -5.12 6.15 17.36
C MET A 1 -5.66 6.07 15.94
N THR A 2 -6.68 6.84 15.54
CA THR A 2 -7.18 6.81 14.14
C THR A 2 -6.33 7.70 13.23
N VAL A 3 -6.33 7.46 11.91
CA VAL A 3 -5.66 8.34 10.95
C VAL A 3 -6.21 9.77 11.04
N SER A 4 -7.53 9.95 11.14
CA SER A 4 -8.13 11.28 11.36
C SER A 4 -7.58 11.97 12.61
N THR A 5 -7.49 11.26 13.74
CA THR A 5 -6.97 11.82 14.99
C THR A 5 -5.50 12.20 14.86
N LEU A 6 -4.71 11.36 14.20
CA LEU A 6 -3.29 11.63 13.96
C LEU A 6 -3.12 12.86 13.05
N LEU A 7 -3.89 12.97 11.97
CA LEU A 7 -3.86 14.13 11.06
C LEU A 7 -4.36 15.41 11.74
N ALA A 8 -5.38 15.33 12.59
CA ALA A 8 -5.86 16.48 13.35
C ALA A 8 -4.82 16.97 14.38
N HIS A 9 -4.00 16.08 14.92
CA HIS A 9 -3.00 16.40 15.93
C HIS A 9 -1.67 16.89 15.32
N PHE A 10 -1.18 16.21 14.29
CA PHE A 10 0.13 16.47 13.68
C PHE A 10 0.04 17.32 12.41
N GLY A 11 -1.15 17.45 11.81
CA GLY A 11 -1.36 18.09 10.52
C GLY A 11 -1.40 17.10 9.36
N VAL A 12 -1.66 17.61 8.15
CA VAL A 12 -1.78 16.78 6.94
C VAL A 12 -0.43 16.56 6.23
N ASN A 13 0.52 17.47 6.40
CA ASN A 13 1.81 17.48 5.68
C ASN A 13 2.97 16.86 6.48
N VAL A 14 2.66 16.14 7.56
CA VAL A 14 3.67 15.46 8.37
C VAL A 14 4.03 14.10 7.78
N PRO A 15 5.31 13.70 7.85
CA PRO A 15 5.76 12.38 7.44
C PRO A 15 4.96 11.27 8.13
N ARG A 16 4.68 10.22 7.37
CA ARG A 16 3.92 9.06 7.84
C ARG A 16 4.76 7.82 7.66
N TYR A 17 4.62 6.89 8.58
CA TYR A 17 5.36 5.63 8.57
C TYR A 17 4.40 4.48 8.82
N VAL A 18 4.75 3.31 8.31
CA VAL A 18 4.01 2.07 8.49
C VAL A 18 4.87 1.10 9.29
N THR A 19 4.31 0.52 10.35
CA THR A 19 4.96 -0.58 11.07
C THR A 19 5.04 -1.82 10.18
N MET A 20 5.91 -2.78 10.54
CA MET A 20 6.02 -4.06 9.83
C MET A 20 4.70 -4.84 9.70
N ASN A 21 3.72 -4.53 10.55
CA ASN A 21 2.40 -5.16 10.54
C ASN A 21 1.32 -4.32 9.84
N GLY A 22 1.61 -3.09 9.41
CA GLY A 22 0.65 -2.27 8.67
C GLY A 22 -0.03 -1.12 9.44
N GLU A 23 0.41 -0.78 10.65
CA GLU A 23 -0.14 0.34 11.43
C GLU A 23 0.54 1.66 11.04
N ILE A 24 -0.25 2.75 10.91
CA ILE A 24 0.27 4.08 10.57
C ILE A 24 0.72 4.82 11.85
N VAL A 25 1.95 5.33 11.83
CA VAL A 25 2.56 6.12 12.91
C VAL A 25 3.19 7.41 12.35
N PHE A 26 3.28 8.45 13.18
CA PHE A 26 3.71 9.81 12.76
C PHE A 26 4.89 10.35 13.58
N ASN A 27 5.04 9.93 14.84
CA ASN A 27 6.01 10.47 15.79
C ASN A 27 6.97 9.40 16.31
N ASN A 28 7.95 9.80 17.12
CA ASN A 28 8.96 8.92 17.73
C ASN A 28 9.71 8.04 16.74
N VAL A 29 9.81 8.50 15.49
CA VAL A 29 10.57 7.86 14.42
C VAL A 29 11.90 8.59 14.25
N VAL A 30 12.98 7.85 14.25
CA VAL A 30 14.33 8.34 13.98
C VAL A 30 14.90 7.64 12.74
N PRO A 31 15.69 8.33 11.89
CA PRO A 31 16.39 7.69 10.80
C PRO A 31 17.49 6.76 11.34
N GLU A 32 17.64 5.59 10.72
CA GLU A 32 18.72 4.65 11.02
C GLU A 32 19.92 4.87 10.10
N SER A 33 21.12 4.60 10.62
CA SER A 33 22.34 4.52 9.80
C SER A 33 22.19 3.38 8.79
N GLY A 34 22.30 3.67 7.49
CA GLY A 34 22.13 2.67 6.41
C GLY A 34 20.77 2.69 5.69
N GLY A 35 19.98 3.74 5.88
CA GLY A 35 18.73 3.95 5.15
C GLY A 35 17.58 3.16 5.77
N GLY A 36 16.70 3.85 6.47
CA GLY A 36 15.57 3.25 7.17
C GLY A 36 15.11 4.12 8.33
N TYR A 37 14.04 3.69 8.98
CA TYR A 37 13.42 4.42 10.07
C TYR A 37 13.09 3.48 11.22
N PHE A 38 13.25 3.95 12.45
CA PHE A 38 12.99 3.20 13.66
C PHE A 38 12.05 3.97 14.58
N HIS A 39 10.97 3.33 14.99
CA HIS A 39 10.03 3.82 15.99
C HIS A 39 10.33 3.20 17.35
N SER A 40 10.46 4.03 18.39
CA SER A 40 10.78 3.61 19.77
C SER A 40 10.02 2.38 20.29
N THR A 41 8.70 2.32 20.08
CA THR A 41 7.84 1.20 20.51
C THR A 41 7.70 0.07 19.47
N HIS A 42 7.66 0.40 18.18
CA HIS A 42 7.26 -0.54 17.12
C HIS A 42 8.44 -1.13 16.37
N GLY A 43 9.67 -0.70 16.68
CA GLY A 43 10.87 -1.12 15.99
C GLY A 43 10.96 -0.48 14.61
N ARG A 44 11.48 -1.22 13.63
CA ARG A 44 11.64 -0.74 12.25
C ARG A 44 10.28 -0.37 11.64
N VAL A 45 10.26 0.78 10.96
CA VAL A 45 9.09 1.29 10.22
C VAL A 45 9.50 1.70 8.81
N THR A 46 8.52 1.71 7.90
CA THR A 46 8.69 2.06 6.50
C THR A 46 8.03 3.41 6.25
N ALA A 47 8.76 4.38 5.72
CA ALA A 47 8.15 5.66 5.33
C ALA A 47 7.08 5.42 4.26
N VAL A 48 5.99 6.18 4.33
CA VAL A 48 4.96 6.23 3.29
C VAL A 48 5.37 7.32 2.30
N PRO A 49 5.77 6.98 1.07
CA PRO A 49 6.10 7.99 0.07
C PRO A 49 4.88 8.80 -0.35
N ASP A 50 5.12 9.94 -0.97
CA ASP A 50 4.07 10.78 -1.50
C ASP A 50 3.24 10.02 -2.54
N HIS A 51 1.92 10.22 -2.46
CA HIS A 51 0.96 9.58 -3.34
C HIS A 51 -0.41 10.25 -3.22
N THR A 52 -1.25 9.99 -4.20
CA THR A 52 -2.63 10.47 -4.29
C THR A 52 -3.56 9.30 -4.57
N PHE A 53 -4.66 9.19 -3.82
CA PHE A 53 -5.72 8.25 -4.13
C PHE A 53 -6.63 8.82 -5.22
N HIS A 54 -7.16 7.97 -6.09
CA HIS A 54 -8.16 8.41 -7.09
C HIS A 54 -9.36 7.46 -7.15
N GLY A 55 -9.20 6.25 -7.68
CA GLY A 55 -10.29 5.34 -8.08
C GLY A 55 -10.65 5.45 -9.57
N GLY A 56 -11.67 4.72 -10.01
CA GLY A 56 -12.10 4.67 -11.42
C GLY A 56 -11.62 3.41 -12.15
N PRO A 57 -11.36 3.43 -13.46
CA PRO A 57 -10.85 2.24 -14.15
C PRO A 57 -9.44 1.90 -13.68
N GLU A 58 -9.16 0.61 -13.43
CA GLU A 58 -7.78 0.14 -13.27
C GLU A 58 -7.18 -0.04 -14.67
N GLU A 59 -5.95 0.43 -14.86
CA GLU A 59 -5.24 0.17 -16.11
C GLU A 59 -5.02 -1.35 -16.26
N ALA A 60 -5.40 -1.91 -17.41
CA ALA A 60 -5.12 -3.31 -17.70
C ALA A 60 -3.61 -3.55 -17.68
N ASP A 61 -3.17 -4.70 -17.17
CA ASP A 61 -1.77 -5.14 -17.37
C ASP A 61 -1.58 -5.26 -18.87
N SER A 62 -0.69 -4.43 -19.42
CA SER A 62 -0.41 -4.50 -20.85
C SER A 62 0.30 -5.82 -21.08
N GLU A 63 -0.32 -6.73 -21.84
CA GLU A 63 0.36 -7.96 -22.27
C GLU A 63 1.62 -7.55 -23.03
N LEU A 64 2.78 -7.61 -22.36
CA LEU A 64 4.04 -7.42 -23.04
C LEU A 64 4.16 -8.50 -24.11
N SER A 65 4.02 -8.10 -25.36
CA SER A 65 4.36 -8.92 -26.51
C SER A 65 5.88 -9.05 -26.57
N GLY A 66 6.44 -10.01 -25.82
CA GLY A 66 7.88 -10.23 -25.75
C GLY A 66 8.23 -11.50 -24.95
N PRO A 67 9.34 -12.18 -25.27
CA PRO A 67 9.64 -13.50 -24.74
C PRO A 67 10.19 -13.52 -23.30
N ALA A 68 10.55 -12.38 -22.70
CA ALA A 68 11.11 -12.31 -21.35
C ALA A 68 10.40 -11.22 -20.52
N ARG A 69 9.90 -11.61 -19.35
CA ARG A 69 9.32 -10.68 -18.37
C ARG A 69 10.47 -10.06 -17.58
N TRP A 70 10.33 -8.81 -17.13
CA TRP A 70 11.44 -8.12 -16.46
C TRP A 70 11.87 -8.76 -15.14
N TRP A 71 10.98 -9.52 -14.48
CA TRP A 71 11.31 -10.25 -13.25
C TRP A 71 12.09 -11.55 -13.50
N ASP A 72 12.33 -11.91 -14.77
CA ASP A 72 13.27 -12.98 -15.14
C ASP A 72 14.73 -12.52 -14.93
N ASP A 73 14.97 -11.20 -14.82
CA ASP A 73 16.21 -10.64 -14.31
C ASP A 73 16.24 -10.72 -12.78
N GLU A 74 17.13 -11.58 -12.26
CA GLU A 74 17.31 -11.82 -10.82
C GLU A 74 17.59 -10.52 -10.05
N VAL A 75 18.37 -9.59 -10.61
CA VAL A 75 18.70 -8.33 -9.94
C VAL A 75 17.43 -7.48 -9.75
N GLN A 76 16.57 -7.44 -10.77
CA GLN A 76 15.33 -6.67 -10.74
C GLN A 76 14.35 -7.26 -9.72
N ILE A 77 14.11 -8.58 -9.73
CA ILE A 77 13.16 -9.17 -8.78
C ILE A 77 13.71 -9.17 -7.34
N MET A 78 15.01 -9.38 -7.14
CA MET A 78 15.62 -9.38 -5.80
C MET A 78 15.55 -8.01 -5.13
N ARG A 79 15.56 -6.91 -5.89
CA ARG A 79 15.29 -5.56 -5.36
C ARG A 79 13.94 -5.49 -4.66
N HIS A 80 12.89 -6.10 -5.23
CA HIS A 80 11.55 -6.15 -4.63
C HIS A 80 11.48 -7.12 -3.44
N VAL A 81 12.10 -8.29 -3.55
CA VAL A 81 12.15 -9.30 -2.49
C VAL A 81 12.82 -8.75 -1.23
N GLU A 82 14.00 -8.13 -1.36
CA GLU A 82 14.73 -7.57 -0.21
C GLU A 82 14.02 -6.36 0.39
N ALA A 83 13.39 -5.51 -0.43
CA ALA A 83 12.58 -4.41 0.06
C ALA A 83 11.40 -4.92 0.91
N MET A 84 10.67 -5.95 0.45
CA MET A 84 9.58 -6.56 1.23
C MET A 84 10.06 -7.26 2.47
N LYS A 85 11.15 -8.02 2.40
CA LYS A 85 11.73 -8.70 3.55
C LYS A 85 12.12 -7.71 4.65
N LYS A 86 12.63 -6.54 4.27
CA LYS A 86 12.97 -5.46 5.21
C LYS A 86 11.75 -4.75 5.77
N ALA A 87 10.77 -4.42 4.92
CA ALA A 87 9.63 -3.58 5.28
C ALA A 87 8.45 -4.35 5.90
N PHE A 88 8.14 -5.53 5.36
CA PHE A 88 6.96 -6.35 5.67
C PHE A 88 7.34 -7.85 5.70
N PRO A 89 8.22 -8.28 6.63
CA PRO A 89 8.81 -9.63 6.63
C PRO A 89 7.79 -10.79 6.72
N ASN A 90 6.56 -10.51 7.14
CA ASN A 90 5.50 -11.51 7.28
C ASN A 90 4.72 -11.77 5.98
N PHE A 91 5.01 -11.05 4.90
CA PHE A 91 4.43 -11.32 3.59
C PHE A 91 5.18 -12.47 2.92
N ALA A 92 4.43 -13.50 2.51
CA ALA A 92 4.99 -14.61 1.76
C ALA A 92 5.17 -14.20 0.29
N TYR A 93 6.40 -14.33 -0.22
CA TYR A 93 6.68 -14.19 -1.64
C TYR A 93 6.26 -15.46 -2.39
N LEU A 94 5.53 -15.28 -3.48
CA LEU A 94 5.21 -16.32 -4.46
C LEU A 94 5.87 -15.92 -5.79
N PRO A 95 6.81 -16.72 -6.31
CA PRO A 95 7.45 -16.44 -7.59
C PRO A 95 6.45 -16.55 -8.74
N ALA A 96 6.84 -16.02 -9.91
CA ALA A 96 6.05 -16.19 -11.12
C ALA A 96 5.82 -17.68 -11.43
N SER A 97 4.65 -17.98 -11.99
CA SER A 97 4.34 -19.23 -12.68
C SER A 97 3.72 -18.92 -14.04
N ASP A 98 3.41 -19.97 -14.82
CA ASP A 98 2.80 -19.82 -16.15
C ASP A 98 1.53 -18.95 -16.11
N ASP A 99 0.72 -19.09 -15.04
CA ASP A 99 -0.57 -18.42 -14.90
C ASP A 99 -0.54 -17.21 -13.94
N LEU A 100 0.56 -16.97 -13.23
CA LEU A 100 0.62 -15.95 -12.18
C LEU A 100 1.88 -15.11 -12.26
N ASN A 101 1.70 -13.79 -12.24
CA ASN A 101 2.78 -12.85 -12.01
C ASN A 101 3.33 -13.01 -10.58
N PRO A 102 4.61 -12.68 -10.31
CA PRO A 102 5.14 -12.75 -8.96
C PRO A 102 4.36 -11.84 -8.02
N CYS A 103 4.09 -12.32 -6.82
CA CYS A 103 3.26 -11.60 -5.86
C CYS A 103 3.67 -11.84 -4.41
N TRP A 104 3.17 -10.99 -3.54
CA TRP A 104 3.30 -11.14 -2.09
C TRP A 104 1.93 -11.25 -1.46
N ILE A 105 1.78 -12.19 -0.54
CA ILE A 105 0.55 -12.38 0.21
C ILE A 105 0.83 -12.27 1.71
N GLY A 106 0.13 -11.37 2.38
CA GLY A 106 0.30 -11.13 3.80
C GLY A 106 -0.90 -10.48 4.45
N ASP A 107 -0.78 -10.22 5.74
CA ASP A 107 -1.80 -9.53 6.52
C ASP A 107 -1.35 -8.10 6.81
N ILE A 108 -2.24 -7.13 6.58
CA ILE A 108 -2.11 -5.75 7.03
C ILE A 108 -3.05 -5.56 8.21
N ASN A 109 -2.47 -5.25 9.38
CA ASN A 109 -3.17 -4.87 10.59
C ASN A 109 -2.99 -3.37 10.83
N THR A 110 -4.06 -2.61 10.60
CA THR A 110 -4.09 -1.15 10.79
C THR A 110 -4.30 -0.73 12.25
N GLY A 111 -4.25 -1.69 13.19
CA GLY A 111 -4.62 -1.52 14.60
C GLY A 111 -6.14 -1.47 14.84
N ARG A 112 -6.94 -1.18 13.80
CA ARG A 112 -8.41 -1.14 13.86
C ARG A 112 -9.09 -2.07 12.85
N GLY A 113 -8.32 -2.73 12.00
CA GLY A 113 -8.79 -3.69 11.01
C GLY A 113 -7.64 -4.58 10.55
N LYS A 114 -7.96 -5.84 10.23
CA LYS A 114 -7.00 -6.82 9.71
C LYS A 114 -7.45 -7.30 8.34
N PHE A 115 -6.56 -7.19 7.35
CA PHE A 115 -6.86 -7.45 5.94
C PHE A 115 -5.82 -8.40 5.35
N ARG A 116 -6.29 -9.46 4.66
CA ARG A 116 -5.42 -10.35 3.89
C ARG A 116 -5.27 -9.74 2.51
N VAL A 117 -4.05 -9.39 2.12
CA VAL A 117 -3.76 -8.63 0.90
C VAL A 117 -2.83 -9.44 0.00
N GLY A 118 -3.13 -9.46 -1.29
CA GLY A 118 -2.21 -9.84 -2.36
C GLY A 118 -1.70 -8.58 -3.06
N VAL A 119 -0.39 -8.48 -3.26
CA VAL A 119 0.26 -7.41 -4.03
C VAL A 119 0.97 -8.06 -5.20
N VAL A 120 0.49 -7.79 -6.42
CA VAL A 120 0.86 -8.52 -7.64
C VAL A 120 1.64 -7.59 -8.56
N LEU A 121 2.84 -8.00 -8.96
CA LEU A 121 3.65 -7.26 -9.92
C LEU A 121 3.00 -7.27 -11.31
N ARG A 122 3.26 -6.21 -12.07
CA ARG A 122 2.76 -6.06 -13.44
C ARG A 122 3.88 -6.19 -14.43
N SER A 123 3.56 -6.79 -15.58
CA SER A 123 4.56 -7.01 -16.63
C SER A 123 5.10 -5.70 -17.20
N ASP A 124 4.28 -4.65 -17.24
CA ASP A 124 4.66 -3.31 -17.71
C ASP A 124 5.46 -2.45 -16.70
N LYS A 125 5.90 -3.02 -15.57
CA LYS A 125 6.58 -2.32 -14.45
C LYS A 125 5.78 -1.18 -13.82
N LYS A 126 4.49 -1.01 -14.13
CA LYS A 126 3.65 -0.01 -13.44
C LYS A 126 3.32 -0.45 -12.02
N ILE A 127 2.62 0.41 -11.30
CA ILE A 127 2.22 0.20 -9.91
C ILE A 127 1.60 -1.19 -9.69
N PRO A 128 2.10 -2.00 -8.74
CA PRO A 128 1.55 -3.31 -8.44
C PRO A 128 0.05 -3.27 -8.13
N SER A 129 -0.70 -4.25 -8.62
CA SER A 129 -2.12 -4.36 -8.26
C SER A 129 -2.25 -4.86 -6.82
N VAL A 130 -3.11 -4.22 -6.04
CA VAL A 130 -3.39 -4.58 -4.65
C VAL A 130 -4.79 -5.15 -4.57
N THR A 131 -4.93 -6.39 -4.11
CA THR A 131 -6.22 -7.09 -3.99
C THR A 131 -6.46 -7.56 -2.57
N LEU A 132 -7.69 -7.41 -2.07
CA LEU A 132 -8.08 -7.96 -0.77
C LEU A 132 -8.62 -9.39 -0.94
N LEU A 133 -7.92 -10.36 -0.36
CA LEU A 133 -8.23 -11.78 -0.52
C LEU A 133 -9.34 -12.26 0.43
N ASN A 134 -9.52 -11.58 1.57
CA ASN A 134 -10.53 -11.92 2.57
C ASN A 134 -11.77 -11.00 2.55
N SER A 135 -11.91 -10.14 1.55
CA SER A 135 -13.07 -9.26 1.41
C SER A 135 -13.48 -9.14 -0.06
N ARG A 136 -14.71 -9.55 -0.38
CA ARG A 136 -15.24 -9.45 -1.74
C ARG A 136 -15.83 -8.09 -2.08
N ARG A 137 -16.10 -7.23 -1.08
CA ARG A 137 -16.75 -5.93 -1.28
C ARG A 137 -16.20 -4.91 -0.29
N LEU A 138 -15.52 -3.89 -0.80
CA LEU A 138 -15.01 -2.78 0.00
C LEU A 138 -16.05 -1.66 0.05
N GLY A 139 -16.69 -1.58 1.21
CA GLY A 139 -17.74 -0.62 1.46
C GLY A 139 -18.30 -0.80 2.86
N ALA A 140 -19.45 -0.20 3.10
CA ALA A 140 -20.32 -0.61 4.20
C ALA A 140 -21.74 -0.07 4.03
N HIS A 141 -22.65 -0.56 4.86
CA HIS A 141 -24.05 -0.16 4.83
C HIS A 141 -24.25 1.27 5.37
N ALA A 142 -25.00 2.07 4.61
CA ALA A 142 -25.56 3.35 5.00
C ALA A 142 -27.09 3.22 5.01
N GLY A 143 -27.64 2.88 6.18
CA GLY A 143 -29.04 2.45 6.31
C GLY A 143 -29.28 1.17 5.50
N ARG A 144 -30.22 1.22 4.54
CA ARG A 144 -30.58 0.07 3.70
C ARG A 144 -29.69 -0.08 2.45
N ARG A 145 -28.87 0.91 2.11
CA ARG A 145 -28.06 0.88 0.88
C ARG A 145 -26.63 0.48 1.21
N TRP A 146 -26.03 -0.33 0.34
CA TRP A 146 -24.59 -0.56 0.36
C TRP A 146 -23.90 0.65 -0.27
N GLN A 147 -22.96 1.25 0.46
CA GLN A 147 -22.12 2.31 -0.07
C GLN A 147 -20.73 1.75 -0.35
N ARG A 148 -20.26 1.95 -1.59
CA ARG A 148 -18.90 1.62 -2.01
C ARG A 148 -17.91 2.57 -1.34
N SER A 149 -16.74 2.07 -0.97
CA SER A 149 -15.67 2.92 -0.43
C SER A 149 -15.19 3.92 -1.48
N PRO A 150 -14.77 5.13 -1.08
CA PRO A 150 -13.94 5.99 -1.92
C PRO A 150 -12.67 5.28 -2.41
N HIS A 151 -12.10 5.77 -3.51
CA HIS A 151 -10.83 5.34 -4.10
C HIS A 151 -10.71 3.85 -4.38
N LEU A 152 -11.77 3.29 -4.94
CA LEU A 152 -11.74 1.94 -5.50
C LEU A 152 -11.67 2.01 -7.01
N TYR A 153 -10.89 1.09 -7.57
CA TYR A 153 -10.99 0.72 -8.97
C TYR A 153 -12.32 0.01 -9.27
N ASP A 154 -12.82 0.09 -10.50
CA ASP A 154 -14.12 -0.44 -10.90
C ASP A 154 -14.29 -1.95 -10.65
N ASN A 155 -13.19 -2.70 -10.60
CA ASN A 155 -13.15 -4.11 -10.19
C ASN A 155 -13.20 -4.33 -8.66
N ASN A 156 -13.33 -3.26 -7.86
CA ASN A 156 -13.30 -3.17 -6.40
C ASN A 156 -11.94 -3.34 -5.72
N ASN A 157 -10.84 -3.31 -6.47
CA ASN A 157 -9.51 -3.20 -5.86
C ASN A 157 -9.26 -1.79 -5.33
N PRO A 158 -8.50 -1.62 -4.24
CA PRO A 158 -8.05 -0.31 -3.78
C PRO A 158 -7.12 0.36 -4.79
N CYS A 159 -7.41 1.61 -5.11
CA CYS A 159 -6.46 2.53 -5.74
C CYS A 159 -5.57 3.09 -4.63
N VAL A 160 -4.37 2.52 -4.48
CA VAL A 160 -3.45 2.87 -3.39
C VAL A 160 -2.59 4.10 -3.71
N ALA A 161 -2.41 4.44 -4.99
CA ALA A 161 -1.75 5.65 -5.47
C ALA A 161 -2.12 5.92 -6.94
N SER A 162 -1.83 7.13 -7.44
CA SER A 162 -1.92 7.45 -8.86
C SER A 162 -0.82 6.74 -9.63
N CYS A 163 -1.08 6.45 -10.90
CA CYS A 163 -0.04 5.95 -11.80
C CYS A 163 1.09 6.98 -11.97
N ASP A 164 0.78 8.28 -11.90
CA ASP A 164 1.77 9.36 -11.99
C ASP A 164 2.67 9.45 -10.75
N ASP A 165 2.25 8.87 -9.61
CA ASP A 165 3.06 8.82 -8.39
C ASP A 165 4.05 7.64 -8.40
N TRP A 166 3.96 6.74 -9.39
CA TRP A 166 4.79 5.53 -9.44
C TRP A 166 6.02 5.72 -10.32
N ASP A 167 7.21 5.67 -9.69
CA ASP A 167 8.48 5.56 -10.38
C ASP A 167 9.05 4.14 -10.25
N PRO A 168 9.17 3.34 -11.33
CA PRO A 168 9.72 1.99 -11.25
C PRO A 168 11.23 1.94 -10.89
N GLU A 169 11.97 3.03 -11.05
CA GLU A 169 13.40 3.10 -10.70
C GLU A 169 13.62 3.38 -9.22
N ASP A 170 12.67 4.04 -8.55
CA ASP A 170 12.74 4.38 -7.12
C ASP A 170 11.84 3.51 -6.25
N HIS A 171 10.65 3.17 -6.74
CA HIS A 171 9.64 2.43 -5.99
C HIS A 171 9.75 0.92 -6.15
N THR A 172 9.31 0.22 -5.10
CA THR A 172 9.27 -1.24 -5.06
C THR A 172 7.90 -1.70 -4.61
N VAL A 173 7.68 -3.01 -4.58
CA VAL A 173 6.43 -3.59 -4.07
C VAL A 173 6.20 -3.28 -2.57
N ALA A 174 7.26 -2.98 -1.82
CA ALA A 174 7.15 -2.47 -0.46
C ALA A 174 6.52 -1.07 -0.42
N THR A 175 6.81 -0.22 -1.40
CA THR A 175 6.15 1.09 -1.55
C THR A 175 4.65 0.93 -1.74
N ALA A 176 4.23 0.09 -2.69
CA ALA A 176 2.81 -0.19 -2.93
C ALA A 176 2.13 -0.80 -1.69
N THR A 177 2.84 -1.63 -0.93
CA THR A 177 2.33 -2.22 0.32
C THR A 177 2.16 -1.17 1.43
N ALA A 178 3.08 -0.21 1.54
CA ALA A 178 2.95 0.92 2.46
C ALA A 178 1.76 1.82 2.09
N TRP A 179 1.57 2.12 0.81
CA TRP A 179 0.39 2.83 0.32
C TRP A 179 -0.91 2.06 0.59
N ALA A 180 -0.90 0.72 0.41
CA ALA A 180 -2.04 -0.13 0.75
C ALA A 180 -2.39 -0.07 2.23
N ALA A 181 -1.40 -0.10 3.13
CA ALA A 181 -1.63 0.04 4.56
C ALA A 181 -2.25 1.41 4.90
N HIS A 182 -1.77 2.48 4.26
CA HIS A 182 -2.31 3.83 4.42
C HIS A 182 -3.77 3.92 3.94
N TRP A 183 -4.07 3.39 2.76
CA TRP A 183 -5.43 3.31 2.22
C TRP A 183 -6.36 2.50 3.15
N LEU A 184 -5.90 1.35 3.65
CA LEU A 184 -6.69 0.49 4.54
C LEU A 184 -6.96 1.13 5.91
N ALA A 185 -6.03 1.93 6.41
CA ALA A 185 -6.23 2.71 7.62
C ALA A 185 -7.31 3.79 7.40
N ALA A 186 -7.26 4.49 6.26
CA ALA A 186 -8.29 5.44 5.85
C ALA A 186 -9.66 4.77 5.64
N TYR A 187 -9.70 3.61 5.00
CA TYR A 187 -10.92 2.81 4.81
C TYR A 187 -11.53 2.36 6.13
N THR A 188 -10.70 1.91 7.07
CA THR A 188 -11.17 1.49 8.39
C THR A 188 -11.84 2.64 9.13
N GLU A 189 -11.28 3.84 9.04
CA GLU A 189 -11.85 5.04 9.61
C GLU A 189 -13.15 5.45 8.89
N TRP A 190 -13.16 5.47 7.56
CA TRP A 190 -14.36 5.76 6.77
C TRP A 190 -15.51 4.79 7.07
N ARG A 191 -15.23 3.51 7.32
CA ARG A 191 -16.25 2.55 7.74
C ARG A 191 -16.91 2.92 9.06
N ILE A 192 -16.24 3.68 9.92
CA ILE A 192 -16.75 4.06 11.23
C ILE A 192 -17.40 5.44 11.15
N SER A 193 -16.69 6.43 10.59
CA SER A 193 -17.09 7.83 10.58
C SER A 193 -17.95 8.24 9.38
N ARG A 194 -17.94 7.43 8.31
CA ARG A 194 -18.48 7.75 6.96
C ARG A 194 -17.83 8.96 6.29
N LYS A 195 -16.70 9.44 6.82
CA LYS A 195 -15.91 10.53 6.27
C LYS A 195 -14.54 9.99 5.91
N TRP A 196 -14.16 10.17 4.65
CA TRP A 196 -12.83 9.78 4.20
C TRP A 196 -11.81 10.77 4.78
N PRO A 197 -10.72 10.30 5.43
CA PRO A 197 -9.88 11.18 6.22
C PRO A 197 -8.80 11.90 5.41
N VAL A 198 -8.37 11.37 4.26
CA VAL A 198 -7.22 11.92 3.52
C VAL A 198 -7.17 11.44 2.06
N GLU A 199 -6.81 12.31 1.13
CA GLU A 199 -6.73 12.00 -0.31
C GLU A 199 -5.38 11.38 -0.74
N GLY A 200 -4.49 11.07 0.21
CA GLY A 200 -3.12 10.63 -0.07
C GLY A 200 -2.12 11.14 0.96
N CYS A 201 -0.84 11.15 0.64
CA CYS A 201 0.23 11.74 1.48
C CYS A 201 1.06 12.70 0.63
N GLN A 202 1.34 13.88 1.18
CA GLN A 202 2.21 14.89 0.58
C GLN A 202 3.09 15.46 1.69
N THR A 203 4.36 15.06 1.71
CA THR A 203 5.36 15.67 2.56
C THR A 203 5.92 16.90 1.85
N VAL A 204 5.53 18.08 2.32
CA VAL A 204 6.17 19.31 1.85
C VAL A 204 7.63 19.25 2.32
N ALA A 205 8.57 19.15 1.39
CA ALA A 205 9.98 19.35 1.70
C ALA A 205 10.10 20.71 2.41
N THR A 206 10.59 20.68 3.65
CA THR A 206 10.88 21.88 4.43
C THR A 206 12.33 22.27 4.25
#